data_AF-A0AAV8WWN9-F1
#
_entry.id   AF-A0AAV8WWN9-F1
#
_cell.length_a   1.000
_cell.length_b   1.000
_cell.length_c   1.000
_cell.angle_alpha   90.00
_cell.angle_beta   90.00
_cell.angle_gamma   90.00
#
_symmetry.space_group_name_H-M   'P 1'
#
loop_
_entity.id
_entity.type
_entity.pdbx_description
1 polymer ?
#
loop_
_entity_poly.entity_id
_entity_poly.type
_entity_poly.pdbx_seq_one_letter_code
_entity_poly.pdbx_strand_id
1 'polypeptide(L)'
;MCRIIPIELTNERRIFNYWLSRARRVVENAFGILASRFRIFHTSINVNPTSIDIIVMTCCALHNFLRRKYSATYTPMGSTDYEDTIQGTVSLSLRTNDDSDLTNIERGHYRAISNDGKQTRELFLNYVNNEGNVSWQKRMCNIDDT
;
A
#
# COMPACT_ATOMS: atom_id res chain seq x y z
N MET A 1 -3.61 28.16 13.78
CA MET A 1 -3.52 27.26 14.95
C MET A 1 -4.70 26.29 14.90
N CYS A 2 -4.58 25.18 14.16
CA CYS A 2 -5.66 24.22 14.01
C CYS A 2 -5.56 23.20 15.15
N ARG A 3 -6.54 23.19 16.05
CA ARG A 3 -6.65 22.21 17.13
C ARG A 3 -6.69 20.80 16.52
N ILE A 4 -5.59 20.06 16.62
CA ILE A 4 -5.59 18.61 16.50
C ILE A 4 -6.24 18.12 17.79
N ILE A 5 -7.56 17.93 17.77
CA ILE A 5 -8.21 17.11 18.79
C ILE A 5 -7.61 15.72 18.60
N PRO A 6 -6.97 15.10 19.62
CA PRO A 6 -6.56 13.72 19.52
C PRO A 6 -7.84 12.91 19.38
N ILE A 7 -8.17 12.51 18.15
CA ILE A 7 -9.24 11.56 17.92
C ILE A 7 -8.71 10.26 18.50
N GLU A 8 -9.13 9.95 19.72
CA GLU A 8 -8.92 8.64 20.31
C GLU A 8 -9.57 7.62 19.35
N LEU A 9 -8.73 6.88 18.64
CA LEU A 9 -9.16 5.92 17.64
C LEU A 9 -9.62 4.66 18.37
N THR A 10 -10.89 4.28 18.18
CA THR A 10 -11.41 3.00 18.66
C THR A 10 -10.54 1.86 18.11
N ASN A 11 -10.47 0.74 18.84
CA ASN A 11 -9.72 -0.44 18.41
C ASN A 11 -10.13 -0.91 17.01
N GLU A 12 -11.43 -0.86 16.70
CA GLU A 12 -11.97 -1.17 15.37
C GLU A 12 -11.41 -0.27 14.26
N ARG A 13 -11.28 1.03 14.54
CA ARG A 13 -10.70 2.00 13.61
C ARG A 13 -9.19 1.83 13.48
N ARG A 14 -8.49 1.42 14.56
CA ARG A 14 -7.06 1.08 14.51
C ARG A 14 -6.82 -0.13 13.60
N ILE A 15 -7.61 -1.19 13.77
CA ILE A 15 -7.59 -2.39 12.92
C ILE A 15 -7.85 -2.02 11.47
N PHE A 16 -8.92 -1.24 11.20
CA PHE A 16 -9.22 -0.80 9.84
C PHE A 16 -8.08 0.02 9.21
N ASN A 17 -7.52 0.98 9.95
CA ASN A 17 -6.40 1.79 9.45
C ASN A 17 -5.16 0.96 9.16
N TYR A 18 -4.88 -0.07 9.98
CA TYR A 18 -3.83 -1.03 9.74
C TYR A 18 -4.09 -1.81 8.43
N TRP A 19 -5.30 -2.35 8.23
CA TRP A 19 -5.68 -3.04 6.99
C TRP A 19 -5.53 -2.15 5.76
N LEU A 20 -6.00 -0.90 5.86
CA LEU A 20 -5.86 0.08 4.77
C LEU A 20 -4.38 0.36 4.46
N SER A 21 -3.57 0.54 5.49
CA SER A 21 -2.12 0.75 5.34
C SER A 21 -1.42 -0.47 4.74
N ARG A 22 -1.82 -1.67 5.16
CA ARG A 22 -1.34 -2.95 4.62
C ARG A 22 -1.67 -3.09 3.14
N ALA A 23 -2.91 -2.81 2.74
CA ALA A 23 -3.32 -2.84 1.34
C ALA A 23 -2.53 -1.83 0.49
N ARG A 24 -2.36 -0.59 0.99
CA ARG A 24 -1.54 0.43 0.33
C ARG A 24 -0.10 -0.04 0.14
N ARG A 25 0.51 -0.64 1.16
CA ARG A 25 1.89 -1.16 1.09
C ARG A 25 2.06 -2.24 0.02
N VAL A 26 1.09 -3.14 -0.15
CA VAL A 26 1.15 -4.14 -1.23
C VAL A 26 1.19 -3.47 -2.60
N VAL A 27 0.32 -2.48 -2.81
CA VAL A 27 0.23 -1.72 -4.06
C VAL A 27 1.51 -0.92 -4.32
N GLU A 28 2.03 -0.22 -3.30
CA GLU A 28 3.26 0.57 -3.40
C GLU A 28 4.50 -0.28 -3.65
N ASN A 29 4.63 -1.44 -2.99
CA ASN A 29 5.72 -2.37 -3.27
C ASN A 29 5.69 -2.85 -4.74
N ALA A 30 4.51 -3.17 -5.26
CA ALA A 30 4.35 -3.60 -6.65
C ALA A 30 4.76 -2.50 -7.63
N PHE A 31 4.20 -1.29 -7.49
CA PHE A 31 4.52 -0.17 -8.37
C PHE A 31 5.97 0.32 -8.20
N GLY A 32 6.51 0.33 -6.98
CA GLY A 32 7.90 0.72 -6.72
C GLY A 32 8.90 -0.22 -7.38
N ILE A 33 8.65 -1.54 -7.37
CA ILE A 33 9.48 -2.50 -8.12
C ILE A 33 9.30 -2.30 -9.63
N LEU A 34 8.06 -2.13 -10.08
CA LEU A 34 7.76 -1.97 -11.50
C LEU A 34 8.46 -0.73 -12.07
N ALA A 35 8.35 0.42 -11.39
CA ALA A 35 9.02 1.66 -11.79
C ALA A 35 10.55 1.49 -11.78
N SER A 36 11.12 1.02 -10.67
CA SER A 36 12.57 0.80 -10.52
C SER A 36 13.17 -0.12 -11.58
N ARG A 37 12.38 -1.07 -12.12
CA ARG A 37 12.84 -2.01 -13.15
C ARG A 37 12.60 -1.50 -14.57
N PHE A 38 11.56 -0.69 -14.77
CA PHE A 38 11.18 -0.17 -16.09
C PHE A 38 11.28 1.35 -16.11
N ARG A 39 12.40 1.84 -16.64
CA ARG A 39 12.72 3.27 -16.74
C ARG A 39 11.62 4.12 -17.41
N ILE A 40 10.77 3.52 -18.24
CA ILE A 40 9.63 4.20 -18.87
C ILE A 40 8.68 4.85 -17.86
N PHE A 41 8.60 4.35 -16.62
CA PHE A 41 7.75 4.92 -15.57
C PHE A 41 8.40 6.05 -14.76
N HIS A 42 9.70 6.30 -14.95
CA HIS A 42 10.41 7.39 -14.25
C HIS A 42 10.27 8.76 -14.94
N THR A 43 9.65 8.79 -16.12
CA THR A 43 9.46 10.01 -16.90
C THR A 43 8.07 10.03 -17.51
N SER A 44 7.58 11.21 -17.88
CA SER A 44 6.38 11.33 -18.71
C SER A 44 6.46 10.42 -19.93
N ILE A 45 5.48 9.53 -20.08
CA ILE A 45 5.46 8.55 -21.15
C ILE A 45 5.09 9.26 -22.45
N ASN A 46 6.09 9.65 -23.24
CA ASN A 46 5.91 10.35 -24.51
C ASN A 46 5.55 9.38 -25.65
N VAL A 47 4.41 8.72 -25.53
CA VAL A 47 3.85 7.80 -26.54
C VAL A 47 2.39 8.14 -26.80
N ASN A 48 1.84 7.65 -27.91
CA ASN A 48 0.41 7.81 -28.17
C ASN A 48 -0.41 7.14 -27.03
N PRO A 49 -1.41 7.82 -26.45
CA PRO A 49 -2.29 7.25 -25.43
C PRO A 49 -2.85 5.87 -25.78
N THR A 50 -3.11 5.60 -27.06
CA THR A 50 -3.59 4.29 -27.53
C THR A 50 -2.62 3.14 -27.27
N SER A 51 -1.33 3.44 -27.10
CA SER A 51 -0.28 2.44 -26.87
C SER A 51 0.05 2.26 -25.38
N ILE A 52 -0.42 3.14 -24.50
CA ILE A 52 -0.06 3.13 -23.07
C ILE A 52 -0.54 1.84 -22.42
N ASP A 53 -1.79 1.42 -22.66
CA ASP A 53 -2.35 0.20 -22.08
C ASP A 53 -1.52 -1.04 -22.46
N ILE A 54 -1.10 -1.12 -23.73
CA ILE A 54 -0.26 -2.21 -24.23
C ILE A 54 1.10 -2.21 -23.52
N ILE A 55 1.72 -1.04 -23.35
CA ILE A 55 3.00 -0.89 -22.65
C ILE A 55 2.87 -1.34 -21.20
N VAL A 56 1.87 -0.84 -20.47
CA VAL A 56 1.63 -1.19 -19.06
C VAL A 56 1.40 -2.69 -18.91
N MET A 57 0.54 -3.28 -19.74
CA MET A 57 0.28 -4.73 -19.73
C MET A 57 1.53 -5.55 -20.05
N THR A 58 2.35 -5.09 -20.99
CA THR A 58 3.63 -5.74 -21.33
C THR A 58 4.60 -5.70 -20.16
N CYS A 59 4.74 -4.55 -19.50
CA CYS A 59 5.56 -4.41 -18.28
C CYS A 59 5.07 -5.34 -17.17
N CYS A 60 3.75 -5.44 -16.93
CA CYS A 60 3.16 -6.36 -15.97
C CYS A 60 3.45 -7.83 -16.31
N ALA A 61 3.27 -8.22 -17.58
CA ALA A 61 3.55 -9.58 -18.03
C ALA A 61 5.04 -9.95 -17.85
N LEU A 62 5.94 -9.03 -18.22
CA LEU A 62 7.38 -9.22 -18.08
C LEU A 62 7.81 -9.24 -16.61
N HIS A 63 7.24 -8.36 -15.78
CA HIS A 63 7.45 -8.37 -14.32
C HIS A 63 7.09 -9.73 -13.71
N ASN A 64 5.90 -10.27 -14.05
CA ASN A 64 5.44 -11.56 -13.55
C ASN A 64 6.34 -12.71 -14.03
N PHE A 65 6.76 -12.67 -15.30
CA PHE A 65 7.70 -13.66 -15.85
C PHE A 65 9.05 -13.64 -15.12
N LEU A 66 9.65 -12.46 -14.96
CA LEU A 66 10.95 -12.28 -14.32
C LEU A 66 10.91 -12.62 -12.83
N ARG A 67 9.84 -12.25 -12.11
CA ARG A 67 9.65 -12.68 -10.72
C ARG A 67 9.56 -14.20 -10.59
N ARG A 68 8.94 -14.88 -11.55
CA ARG A 68 8.79 -16.35 -11.50
C ARG A 68 10.06 -17.10 -11.88
N LYS A 69 10.82 -16.60 -12.87
CA LYS A 69 12.00 -17.31 -13.41
C LYS A 69 13.34 -16.85 -12.81
N TYR A 70 13.42 -15.61 -12.35
CA TYR A 70 14.66 -14.98 -11.90
C TYR A 70 14.45 -14.19 -10.60
N SER A 71 13.65 -14.72 -9.66
CA SER A 71 13.27 -14.05 -8.42
C SER A 71 14.45 -13.46 -7.64
N ALA A 72 15.53 -14.24 -7.46
CA ALA A 72 16.71 -13.86 -6.70
C ALA A 72 17.41 -12.60 -7.26
N THR A 73 17.42 -12.44 -8.59
CA THR A 73 18.05 -11.28 -9.25
C THR A 73 17.06 -10.13 -9.46
N TYR A 74 15.81 -10.45 -9.79
CA TYR A 74 14.79 -9.46 -10.15
C TYR A 74 14.13 -8.81 -8.92
N THR A 75 13.92 -9.57 -7.85
CA THR A 75 13.44 -9.08 -6.54
C THR A 75 14.24 -9.76 -5.42
N PRO A 76 15.52 -9.37 -5.21
CA PRO A 76 16.33 -9.92 -4.13
C PRO A 76 15.69 -9.66 -2.76
N MET A 77 16.06 -10.45 -1.75
CA MET A 77 15.60 -10.24 -0.37
C MET A 77 15.83 -8.79 0.07
N GLY A 78 14.84 -8.21 0.75
CA GLY A 78 14.85 -6.79 1.13
C GLY A 78 14.36 -5.84 0.03
N SER A 79 13.96 -6.33 -1.15
CA SER A 79 13.33 -5.52 -2.21
C SER A 79 11.85 -5.20 -1.99
N THR A 80 11.19 -5.90 -1.07
CA THR A 80 9.77 -5.72 -0.71
C THR A 80 9.67 -5.63 0.78
N ASP A 81 8.68 -4.89 1.27
CA ASP A 81 8.35 -4.95 2.69
C ASP A 81 7.98 -6.38 3.10
N TYR A 82 8.34 -6.72 4.33
CA TYR A 82 7.99 -7.99 4.96
C TYR A 82 7.15 -7.72 6.20
N GLU A 83 6.21 -8.62 6.47
CA GLU A 83 5.38 -8.57 7.66
C GLU A 83 5.52 -9.86 8.45
N ASP A 84 5.96 -9.73 9.70
CA ASP A 84 5.98 -10.83 10.64
C ASP A 84 4.70 -10.79 11.48
N THR A 85 3.74 -11.62 11.10
CA THR A 85 2.45 -11.74 11.82
C THR A 85 2.58 -12.38 13.20
N ILE A 86 3.68 -13.08 13.48
CA ILE A 86 3.94 -13.72 14.77
C ILE A 86 4.51 -12.70 15.74
N GLN A 87 5.49 -11.92 15.29
CA GLN A 87 6.12 -10.86 16.09
C GLN A 87 5.32 -9.55 16.09
N GLY A 88 4.36 -9.39 15.17
CA GLY A 88 3.59 -8.15 15.04
C GLY A 88 4.41 -7.00 14.43
N THR A 89 5.44 -7.32 13.64
CA THR A 89 6.40 -6.33 13.13
C THR A 89 6.32 -6.20 11.62
N VAL A 90 6.69 -5.01 11.15
CA VAL A 90 6.77 -4.64 9.75
C VAL A 90 8.20 -4.25 9.45
N SER A 91 8.86 -4.95 8.54
CA SER A 91 10.18 -4.60 8.03
C SER A 91 10.03 -3.92 6.68
N LEU A 92 10.45 -2.66 6.57
CA LEU A 92 10.37 -1.89 5.34
C LEU A 92 11.56 -2.20 4.42
N SER A 93 11.31 -2.25 3.11
CA SER A 93 12.36 -2.44 2.10
C SER A 93 13.37 -1.29 2.09
N LEU A 94 14.63 -1.59 1.75
CA LEU A 94 15.71 -0.59 1.55
C LEU A 94 15.44 0.39 0.40
N ARG A 95 14.38 0.19 -0.40
CA ARG A 95 13.98 1.07 -1.49
C ARG A 95 13.54 2.46 -1.05
N THR A 96 13.30 2.71 0.24
CA THR A 96 12.86 4.02 0.73
C THR A 96 13.92 5.12 0.68
N ASN A 97 15.16 4.81 0.30
CA ASN A 97 16.24 5.81 0.27
C ASN A 97 16.62 6.29 -1.14
N ASP A 98 16.21 5.59 -2.20
CA ASP A 98 16.51 5.99 -3.59
C ASP A 98 15.23 6.52 -4.25
N ASP A 99 15.08 7.85 -4.17
CA ASP A 99 14.44 8.70 -5.18
C ASP A 99 13.11 8.17 -5.77
N SER A 100 12.20 7.71 -4.90
CA SER A 100 10.80 7.67 -5.30
C SER A 100 10.31 9.11 -5.37
N ASP A 101 10.39 9.70 -6.56
CA ASP A 101 9.82 11.00 -6.96
C ASP A 101 8.27 11.05 -6.82
N LEU A 102 7.70 10.06 -6.15
CA LEU A 102 6.34 10.05 -5.64
C LEU A 102 6.29 11.00 -4.44
N THR A 103 6.15 12.29 -4.75
CA THR A 103 5.81 13.31 -3.76
C THR A 103 4.57 12.86 -2.97
N ASN A 104 4.59 13.06 -1.66
CA ASN A 104 3.40 12.81 -0.84
C ASN A 104 2.23 13.59 -1.46
N ILE A 105 1.14 12.89 -1.76
CA ILE A 105 -0.07 13.52 -2.30
C ILE A 105 -0.46 14.66 -1.37
N GLU A 106 -0.47 15.89 -1.89
CA GLU A 106 -0.89 17.05 -1.12
C GLU A 106 -2.30 16.80 -0.58
N ARG A 107 -2.50 17.04 0.71
CA ARG A 107 -3.83 16.93 1.31
C ARG A 107 -4.73 17.98 0.66
N GLY A 108 -5.60 17.54 -0.25
CA GLY A 108 -6.51 18.43 -0.96
C GLY A 108 -7.35 19.29 -0.01
N HIS A 109 -7.67 20.50 -0.45
CA HIS A 109 -8.50 21.47 0.31
C HIS A 109 -9.94 20.99 0.56
N TYR A 110 -10.37 19.89 -0.06
CA TYR A 110 -11.65 19.22 0.20
C TYR A 110 -11.61 18.50 1.55
N ARG A 111 -11.97 19.23 2.62
CA ARG A 111 -12.00 18.71 3.99
C ARG A 111 -13.17 17.75 4.27
N ALA A 112 -14.13 17.62 3.36
CA ALA A 112 -15.31 16.78 3.53
C ALA A 112 -15.24 15.54 2.63
N ILE A 113 -15.02 14.38 3.23
CA ILE A 113 -15.27 13.08 2.59
C ILE A 113 -16.75 13.03 2.17
N SER A 114 -17.03 12.61 0.93
CA SER A 114 -18.40 12.40 0.43
C SER A 114 -19.17 11.42 1.32
N ASN A 115 -20.49 11.53 1.39
CA ASN A 115 -21.27 10.59 2.19
C ASN A 115 -21.05 9.13 1.73
N ASP A 116 -20.93 8.90 0.42
CA ASP A 116 -20.58 7.60 -0.16
C ASP A 116 -19.20 7.10 0.29
N GLY A 117 -18.21 8.00 0.38
CA GLY A 117 -16.87 7.68 0.88
C GLY A 117 -16.88 7.30 2.36
N LYS A 118 -17.71 7.96 3.17
CA LYS A 118 -17.92 7.58 4.58
C LYS A 118 -18.59 6.22 4.69
N GLN A 119 -19.62 5.97 3.88
CA GLN A 119 -20.34 4.71 3.87
C GLN A 119 -19.44 3.55 3.44
N THR A 120 -18.65 3.73 2.39
CA THR A 120 -17.67 2.74 1.93
C THR A 120 -16.65 2.42 3.01
N ARG A 121 -16.13 3.44 3.71
CA ARG A 121 -15.23 3.25 4.85
C ARG A 121 -15.89 2.45 5.96
N GLU A 122 -17.15 2.74 6.27
CA GLU A 122 -17.90 2.04 7.32
C GLU A 122 -18.16 0.57 6.94
N LEU A 123 -18.49 0.29 5.67
CA LEU A 123 -18.66 -1.07 5.16
C LEU A 123 -17.38 -1.89 5.33
N PHE A 124 -16.23 -1.36 4.92
CA PHE A 124 -14.97 -2.06 5.10
C PHE A 124 -14.56 -2.18 6.57
N LEU A 125 -14.81 -1.16 7.39
CA LEU A 125 -14.57 -1.22 8.83
C LEU A 125 -15.38 -2.36 9.47
N ASN A 126 -16.66 -2.49 9.13
CA ASN A 126 -17.50 -3.56 9.63
C ASN A 126 -17.02 -4.93 9.15
N TYR A 127 -16.63 -5.05 7.88
CA TYR A 127 -16.12 -6.31 7.33
C TYR A 127 -14.85 -6.78 8.06
N VAL A 128 -13.81 -5.92 8.19
CA VAL A 128 -12.51 -6.33 8.78
C VAL A 128 -12.60 -6.64 10.28
N ASN A 129 -13.56 -6.05 10.98
CA ASN A 129 -13.77 -6.33 12.40
C ASN A 129 -14.62 -7.59 12.65
N ASN A 130 -15.43 -8.02 11.67
CA ASN A 130 -16.32 -9.17 11.75
C ASN A 130 -15.87 -10.32 10.82
N GLU A 131 -16.49 -10.47 9.65
CA GLU A 131 -16.25 -11.61 8.72
C GLU A 131 -14.80 -11.71 8.25
N GLY A 132 -14.14 -10.58 8.03
CA GLY A 132 -12.74 -10.49 7.61
C GLY A 132 -11.74 -10.52 8.77
N ASN A 133 -12.18 -10.80 10.00
CA ASN A 133 -11.33 -10.78 11.18
C ASN A 133 -10.27 -11.89 11.11
N VAL A 134 -9.04 -11.53 11.45
CA VAL A 134 -7.88 -12.44 11.47
C VAL A 134 -7.19 -12.39 12.82
N SER A 135 -6.77 -13.55 13.33
CA SER A 135 -6.26 -13.71 14.70
C SER A 135 -5.07 -12.82 15.06
N TRP A 136 -4.25 -12.44 14.07
CA TRP A 136 -3.03 -11.67 14.28
C TRP A 136 -3.23 -10.15 14.16
N GLN A 137 -4.40 -9.64 13.73
CA GLN A 137 -4.57 -8.19 13.47
C GLN A 137 -4.49 -7.32 14.72
N LYS A 138 -4.97 -7.81 15.86
CA LYS A 138 -4.88 -7.09 17.14
C LYS A 138 -3.43 -6.91 17.57
N ARG A 139 -2.63 -7.97 17.41
CA ARG A 139 -1.18 -7.95 17.66
C ARG A 139 -0.47 -6.91 16.79
N MET A 140 -0.76 -6.89 15.49
CA MET A 140 -0.22 -5.88 14.57
C MET A 140 -0.59 -4.45 14.95
N CYS A 141 -1.70 -4.27 15.67
CA CYS A 141 -2.17 -2.97 16.11
C CYS A 141 -1.76 -2.62 17.54
N ASN A 142 -1.03 -3.47 18.28
CA ASN A 142 -0.81 -3.33 19.73
C ASN A 142 -2.12 -3.11 20.50
N ILE A 143 -3.09 -4.00 20.28
CA ILE A 143 -4.37 -4.05 21.00
C ILE A 143 -4.34 -5.28 21.89
N ASP A 144 -4.50 -5.10 23.19
CA ASP A 144 -4.49 -6.19 24.17
C ASP A 144 -5.76 -7.05 24.03
N ASP A 145 -5.60 -8.37 24.20
CA ASP A 145 -6.73 -9.28 24.39
C ASP A 145 -7.18 -9.19 25.86
N THR A 146 -8.12 -8.29 26.16
CA THR A 146 -8.93 -8.36 27.40
C THR A 146 -9.72 -9.64 27.47
#